data_AF-A0A349J585-F1
#
_entry.id   AF-A0A349J585-F1
#
_cell.length_a   1.000
_cell.length_b   1.000
_cell.length_c   1.000
_cell.angle_alpha   90.00
_cell.angle_beta   90.00
_cell.angle_gamma   90.00
#
_symmetry.space_group_name_H-M   'P 1'
#
loop_
_entity.id
_entity.type
_entity.pdbx_description
1 polymer ?
#
loop_
_entity_poly.entity_id
_entity_poly.type
_entity_poly.pdbx_seq_one_letter_code
_entity_poly.pdbx_strand_id
1 'polypeptide(L)' 'MNETPDKQILFGDLHVHTTFSTDAFLWSLPIYGGEGAHPLADACDYARHCSALDFWSITDHAEVATPRRWEQTKQSIR' A
#
# COMPACT_ATOMS: atom_id res chain seq x y z
N MET A 1 -10.48 -5.74 -40.51
CA MET A 1 -11.34 -5.06 -39.53
C MET A 1 -10.45 -4.69 -38.36
N ASN A 2 -10.34 -3.41 -38.03
CA ASN A 2 -9.56 -2.96 -36.87
C ASN A 2 -10.48 -3.11 -35.65
N GLU A 3 -10.43 -4.27 -34.99
CA GLU A 3 -11.15 -4.46 -33.73
C GLU A 3 -10.48 -3.56 -32.69
N THR A 4 -11.26 -2.67 -32.07
CA THR A 4 -10.82 -1.95 -30.89
C THR A 4 -10.61 -2.97 -29.78
N PRO A 5 -9.45 -2.99 -29.11
CA PRO A 5 -9.18 -3.96 -28.05
C PRO A 5 -10.28 -3.89 -26.99
N ASP A 6 -10.71 -5.06 -26.52
CA ASP A 6 -11.77 -5.20 -25.53
C ASP A 6 -11.38 -4.43 -24.26
N LYS A 7 -12.29 -3.59 -23.76
CA LYS A 7 -12.03 -2.78 -22.56
C LYS A 7 -12.31 -3.64 -21.32
N GLN A 8 -11.35 -3.71 -20.42
CA GLN A 8 -11.47 -4.38 -19.12
C GLN A 8 -11.73 -3.35 -18.00
N ILE A 9 -12.64 -3.68 -17.07
CA ILE A 9 -12.77 -2.95 -15.80
C ILE A 9 -11.77 -3.56 -14.81
N LEU A 10 -11.02 -2.69 -14.12
CA LEU A 10 -10.09 -3.06 -13.07
C LEU A 10 -10.46 -2.32 -11.79
N PHE A 11 -10.44 -3.02 -10.66
CA PHE A 11 -10.67 -2.48 -9.32
C PHE A 11 -9.36 -2.37 -8.59
N GLY A 12 -9.05 -1.17 -8.08
CA GLY A 12 -7.80 -0.96 -7.36
C GLY A 12 -7.89 0.15 -6.33
N ASP A 13 -6.90 0.16 -5.44
CA ASP A 13 -6.74 1.14 -4.38
C ASP A 13 -5.44 1.93 -4.59
N LEU A 14 -5.58 3.23 -4.82
CA LEU A 14 -4.47 4.13 -5.11
C LEU A 14 -4.07 4.99 -3.90
N HIS A 15 -4.60 4.73 -2.71
CA HIS A 15 -4.31 5.52 -1.52
C HIS A 15 -4.09 4.62 -0.29
N VAL A 16 -2.97 3.90 -0.26
CA VAL A 16 -2.63 2.97 0.83
C VAL A 16 -1.43 3.46 1.61
N HIS A 17 -1.56 3.53 2.93
CA HIS A 17 -0.49 3.92 3.85
C HIS A 17 0.07 2.71 4.60
N THR A 18 1.37 2.71 4.83
CA THR A 18 2.09 1.81 5.73
C THR A 18 2.57 2.59 6.96
N THR A 19 3.18 1.92 7.95
CA THR A 19 3.79 2.63 9.09
C THR A 19 5.04 3.45 8.73
N PHE A 20 5.43 3.54 7.45
CA PHE A 20 6.36 4.58 7.00
C PHE A 20 5.69 5.94 6.83
N SER A 21 4.37 5.98 6.65
CA SER A 21 3.56 7.20 6.70
C SER A 21 3.39 7.70 8.13
N THR A 22 3.44 9.03 8.32
CA THR A 22 3.38 9.66 9.65
C THR A 22 2.07 9.37 10.39
N ASP A 23 0.94 9.44 9.69
CA ASP A 23 -0.39 9.23 10.24
C ASP A 23 -0.65 7.77 10.61
N ALA A 24 -0.35 6.85 9.70
CA ALA A 24 -0.48 5.41 9.94
C ALA A 24 0.47 4.95 11.06
N PHE A 25 1.68 5.53 11.16
CA PHE A 25 2.55 5.30 12.31
C PHE A 25 1.91 5.78 13.61
N LEU A 26 1.34 6.98 13.66
CA LEU A 26 0.66 7.48 14.86
C LEU A 26 -0.50 6.57 15.26
N TRP A 27 -1.35 6.14 14.31
CA TRP A 27 -2.46 5.23 14.59
C TRP A 27 -2.04 3.83 15.00
N SER A 28 -0.82 3.40 14.64
CA SER A 28 -0.27 2.12 15.08
C SER A 28 0.08 2.08 16.58
N LEU A 29 0.16 3.24 17.26
CA LEU A 29 0.60 3.31 18.65
C LEU A 29 -0.48 2.84 19.65
N PRO A 30 -0.08 2.16 20.75
CA PRO A 30 -1.03 1.69 21.76
C PRO A 30 -1.89 2.78 22.41
N ILE A 31 -1.39 4.01 22.51
CA ILE A 31 -2.16 5.14 23.06
C ILE A 31 -3.39 5.49 22.21
N TYR A 32 -3.36 5.14 20.91
CA TYR A 32 -4.49 5.26 19.99
C TYR A 32 -5.23 3.93 19.79
N GLY A 33 -4.93 2.91 20.58
CA GLY A 33 -5.52 1.57 20.45
C GLY A 33 -4.98 0.76 19.27
N GLY A 34 -3.85 1.17 18.67
CA GLY A 34 -3.23 0.45 17.57
C GLY A 34 -2.55 -0.85 18.00
N GLU A 35 -2.48 -1.82 17.08
CA GLU A 35 -1.89 -3.14 17.29
C GLU A 35 -0.35 -3.16 17.11
N GLY A 36 0.24 -2.01 16.77
CA GLY A 36 1.65 -1.86 16.46
C GLY A 36 1.93 -1.81 14.96
N ALA A 37 3.21 -1.81 14.60
CA ALA A 37 3.64 -1.74 13.22
C ALA A 37 3.56 -3.10 12.52
N HIS A 38 2.97 -3.09 11.32
CA HIS A 38 2.89 -4.24 10.43
C HIS A 38 4.03 -4.23 9.38
N PRO A 39 4.46 -5.40 8.88
CA PRO A 39 5.31 -5.47 7.71
C PRO A 39 4.68 -4.70 6.52
N LEU A 40 5.51 -4.03 5.72
CA LEU A 40 5.01 -3.32 4.52
C LEU A 40 4.34 -4.26 3.52
N ALA A 41 4.75 -5.52 3.49
CA ALA A 41 4.19 -6.57 2.65
C ALA A 41 2.71 -6.85 2.98
N ASP A 42 2.26 -6.59 4.22
CA ASP A 42 0.87 -6.82 4.62
C ASP A 42 -0.11 -6.01 3.75
N ALA A 43 0.29 -4.83 3.25
CA ALA A 43 -0.54 -4.05 2.33
C ALA A 43 -0.76 -4.79 0.99
N CYS A 44 0.28 -5.44 0.48
CA CYS A 44 0.21 -6.27 -0.73
C CYS A 44 -0.65 -7.52 -0.50
N ASP A 45 -0.42 -8.20 0.64
CA ASP A 45 -1.13 -9.42 0.99
C ASP A 45 -2.62 -9.14 1.26
N TYR A 46 -2.95 -8.03 1.91
CA TYR A 46 -4.33 -7.61 2.12
C TYR A 46 -5.03 -7.29 0.81
N ALA A 47 -4.38 -6.51 -0.08
CA ALA A 47 -4.92 -6.20 -1.41
C ALA A 47 -5.22 -7.47 -2.21
N ARG A 48 -4.31 -8.45 -2.17
CA ARG A 48 -4.41 -9.71 -2.92
C ARG A 48 -5.40 -10.70 -2.31
N HIS A 49 -5.35 -10.90 -1.00
CA HIS A 49 -6.03 -12.02 -0.32
C HIS A 49 -7.31 -11.61 0.42
N CYS A 50 -7.42 -10.37 0.89
CA CYS A 50 -8.56 -9.90 1.65
C CYS A 50 -9.52 -9.04 0.81
N SER A 51 -8.99 -8.23 -0.11
CA SER A 51 -9.79 -7.29 -0.91
C SER A 51 -9.95 -7.68 -2.39
N ALA A 52 -9.19 -8.67 -2.87
CA ALA A 52 -9.22 -9.15 -4.26
C ALA A 52 -9.08 -8.01 -5.30
N LEU A 53 -8.16 -7.07 -5.04
CA LEU A 53 -7.89 -5.94 -5.93
C LEU A 53 -7.04 -6.38 -7.13
N ASP A 54 -7.33 -5.82 -8.30
CA ASP A 54 -6.55 -6.02 -9.52
C ASP A 54 -5.22 -5.28 -9.48
N PHE A 55 -5.18 -4.11 -8.82
CA PHE A 55 -3.97 -3.32 -8.63
C PHE A 55 -4.08 -2.46 -7.38
N TRP A 56 -2.93 -1.99 -6.89
CA TRP A 56 -2.89 -1.07 -5.74
C TRP A 56 -1.59 -0.24 -5.77
N SER A 57 -1.52 0.81 -4.94
CA SER A 57 -0.32 1.63 -4.78
C SER A 57 -0.06 1.98 -3.32
N ILE A 58 1.19 1.89 -2.87
CA ILE A 58 1.64 2.55 -1.64
C ILE A 58 1.80 4.04 -1.91
N THR A 59 1.20 4.86 -1.06
CA THR A 59 1.24 6.32 -1.11
C THR A 59 1.50 6.92 0.27
N ASP A 60 2.54 6.42 0.95
CA ASP A 60 3.00 7.03 2.21
C ASP A 60 3.31 8.52 2.03
N HIS A 61 3.06 9.32 3.08
CA HIS A 61 3.40 10.75 3.13
C HIS A 61 4.86 11.02 2.73
N ALA A 62 5.07 11.94 1.79
CA ALA A 62 6.38 12.27 1.23
C ALA A 62 7.30 13.01 2.22
N GLU A 63 6.72 13.66 3.23
CA GLU A 63 7.40 14.48 4.24
C GLU A 63 8.46 13.71 5.03
N VAL A 64 8.29 12.40 5.17
CA VAL A 64 9.20 11.49 5.88
C VAL A 64 9.79 10.41 4.98
N ALA A 65 9.62 10.57 3.66
CA ALA A 65 10.22 9.68 2.68
C ALA A 65 11.74 9.85 2.67
N THR A 66 12.46 8.73 2.64
CA THR A 66 13.92 8.72 2.48
C THR A 66 14.29 7.68 1.43
N PRO A 67 15.45 7.81 0.75
CA PRO A 67 15.89 6.81 -0.23
C PRO A 67 15.93 5.39 0.35
N ARG A 68 16.32 5.25 1.62
CA ARG A 68 16.32 3.96 2.33
C ARG A 68 14.92 3.39 2.48
N ARG A 69 13.96 4.19 2.96
CA ARG A 69 12.57 3.73 3.12
C ARG A 69 11.96 3.35 1.78
N TRP A 70 12.19 4.15 0.75
CA TRP A 70 11.74 3.82 -0.60
C TRP A 70 12.30 2.49 -1.11
N GLU A 71 13.59 2.24 -0.90
CA GLU A 71 14.21 0.97 -1.28
C GLU A 71 13.59 -0.20 -0.50
N GLN A 72 13.38 -0.05 0.80
CA GLN A 72 12.70 -1.05 1.63
C GLN A 72 11.27 -1.33 1.17
N THR A 73 10.51 -0.29 0.81
CA THR A 73 9.16 -0.41 0.25
C THR A 73 9.17 -1.25 -1.01
N LYS A 74 10.02 -0.93 -2.00
CA LYS A 74 10.14 -1.72 -3.24
C LYS A 74 10.53 -3.17 -2.98
N GLN A 75 11.43 -3.43 -2.02
CA GLN A 75 11.88 -4.78 -1.69
C GLN A 75 10.83 -5.62 -0.95
N SER A 76 9.88 -4.97 -0.27
CA SER A 76 8.83 -5.62 0.50
C SER A 76 7.66 -6.13 -0.35
N ILE A 77 7.49 -5.60 -1.57
CA ILE A 77 6.43 -5.98 -2.49
C ILE A 77 7.00 -6.93 -3.54
N ARG A 78 6.35 -8.08 -3.76
CA ARG A 78 6.76 -9.10 -4.74
C ARG A 78 5.58 -9.64 -5.55
#